data_AF-A0A963PJW9-F1
#
_entry.id   AF-A0A963PJW9-F1
#
_cell.length_a   1.000
_cell.length_b   1.000
_cell.length_c   1.000
_cell.angle_alpha   90.00
_cell.angle_beta   90.00
_cell.angle_gamma   90.00
#
_symmetry.space_group_name_H-M   'P 1'
#
loop_
_entity.id
_entity.type
_entity.pdbx_description
1 polymer ?
#
loop_
_entity_poly.entity_id
_entity_poly.type
_entity_poly.pdbx_seq_one_letter_code
_entity_poly.pdbx_strand_id
1 'polypeptide(L)'
;MLLQLQAYFADERTESLVFMAFGLVAVLLAALTLWRVRDPLFRGMAVPVLVVGLIQLGVGYVIHARTDAQVAALSAQLQNKPAAFKAQELARMKTVRTSFAVYKGIEGTFIIVGLGLALMRNARRFWRGFGLGMLLQGALMLPADLIAEDRAAEYVRQIEALP
;
A
#
# COMPACT_ATOMS: atom_id res chain seq x y z
N MET A 1 20.91 -13.17 -9.59
CA MET A 1 20.55 -11.74 -9.42
C MET A 1 19.54 -11.23 -10.43
N LEU A 2 19.78 -11.36 -11.75
CA LEU A 2 18.86 -10.78 -12.75
C LEU A 2 17.44 -11.40 -12.69
N LEU A 3 17.33 -12.73 -12.53
CA LEU A 3 16.05 -13.41 -12.31
C LEU A 3 15.35 -12.98 -11.00
N GLN A 4 16.12 -12.77 -9.94
CA GLN A 4 15.61 -12.32 -8.63
C GLN A 4 15.07 -10.90 -8.69
N LEU A 5 15.77 -10.02 -9.41
CA LEU A 5 15.32 -8.66 -9.70
C LEU A 5 14.00 -8.69 -10.48
N GLN A 6 13.95 -9.45 -11.57
CA GLN A 6 12.73 -9.56 -12.37
C GLN A 6 11.56 -10.14 -11.58
N ALA A 7 11.79 -11.17 -10.75
CA ALA A 7 10.77 -11.74 -9.88
C ALA A 7 10.24 -10.72 -8.87
N TYR A 8 11.11 -10.00 -8.17
CA TYR A 8 10.72 -8.96 -7.22
C TYR A 8 9.86 -7.87 -7.87
N PHE A 9 10.26 -7.36 -9.04
CA PHE A 9 9.49 -6.34 -9.75
C PHE A 9 8.21 -6.87 -10.41
N ALA A 10 8.14 -8.16 -10.76
CA ALA A 10 6.90 -8.80 -11.20
C ALA A 10 5.89 -8.89 -10.04
N ASP A 11 6.36 -9.18 -8.83
CA ASP A 11 5.53 -9.15 -7.62
C ASP A 11 5.08 -7.72 -7.30
N GLU A 12 5.97 -6.71 -7.36
CA GLU A 12 5.63 -5.29 -7.14
C GLU A 12 4.59 -4.80 -8.16
N ARG A 13 4.68 -5.26 -9.42
CA ARG A 13 3.67 -4.98 -10.45
C ARG A 13 2.34 -5.63 -10.13
N THR A 14 2.33 -6.91 -9.75
CA THR A 14 1.10 -7.64 -9.42
C THR A 14 0.40 -7.01 -8.22
N GLU A 15 1.16 -6.66 -7.19
CA GLU A 15 0.67 -5.93 -6.04
C GLU A 15 0.07 -4.58 -6.43
N SER A 16 0.73 -3.80 -7.28
CA SER A 16 0.18 -2.52 -7.75
C SER A 16 -1.19 -2.68 -8.43
N LEU A 17 -1.38 -3.75 -9.22
CA LEU A 17 -2.64 -4.05 -9.88
C LEU A 17 -3.73 -4.44 -8.89
N VAL A 18 -3.38 -5.28 -7.91
CA VAL A 18 -4.30 -5.67 -6.83
C VAL A 18 -4.73 -4.44 -6.02
N PHE A 19 -3.78 -3.57 -5.68
CA PHE A 19 -4.05 -2.34 -4.94
C PHE A 19 -4.96 -1.38 -5.73
N MET A 20 -4.71 -1.21 -7.03
CA MET A 20 -5.59 -0.43 -7.91
C MET A 20 -6.99 -1.04 -8.02
N ALA A 21 -7.11 -2.37 -8.13
CA ALA A 21 -8.40 -3.05 -8.22
C ALA A 21 -9.21 -2.87 -6.93
N PHE A 22 -8.60 -3.07 -5.76
CA PHE A 22 -9.24 -2.79 -4.47
C PHE A 22 -9.61 -1.32 -4.33
N GLY A 23 -8.72 -0.40 -4.70
CA GLY A 23 -8.97 1.03 -4.69
C GLY A 23 -10.16 1.42 -5.56
N LEU A 24 -10.26 0.86 -6.77
CA LEU A 24 -11.37 1.08 -7.68
C LEU A 24 -12.70 0.60 -7.07
N VAL A 25 -12.73 -0.62 -6.54
CA VAL A 25 -13.93 -1.18 -5.90
C VAL A 25 -14.33 -0.34 -4.69
N ALA A 26 -13.37 0.06 -3.86
CA ALA A 26 -13.61 0.92 -2.69
C ALA A 26 -14.21 2.27 -3.10
N VAL A 27 -13.64 2.92 -4.12
CA VAL A 27 -14.14 4.21 -4.65
C VAL A 27 -15.55 4.06 -5.20
N LEU A 28 -15.82 3.06 -6.02
CA LEU A 28 -17.15 2.84 -6.62
C LEU A 28 -18.22 2.57 -5.55
N LEU A 29 -17.93 1.67 -4.60
CA LEU A 29 -18.86 1.36 -3.52
C LEU A 29 -19.09 2.55 -2.59
N ALA A 30 -18.05 3.30 -2.26
CA ALA A 30 -18.17 4.47 -1.41
C ALA A 30 -18.94 5.60 -2.11
N ALA A 31 -18.65 5.88 -3.38
CA ALA A 31 -19.36 6.89 -4.17
C ALA A 31 -20.84 6.53 -4.32
N LEU A 32 -21.15 5.27 -4.64
CA LEU A 32 -22.53 4.77 -4.71
C LEU A 32 -23.25 4.93 -3.37
N THR A 33 -22.57 4.56 -2.26
CA THR A 33 -23.11 4.69 -0.90
C THR A 33 -23.42 6.14 -0.57
N LEU A 34 -22.50 7.06 -0.86
CA LEU A 34 -22.69 8.50 -0.60
C LEU A 34 -23.82 9.11 -1.45
N TRP A 35 -24.03 8.59 -2.66
CA TRP A 35 -25.09 9.05 -3.56
C TRP A 35 -26.48 8.51 -3.19
N ARG A 36 -26.59 7.22 -2.90
CA ARG A 36 -27.88 6.52 -2.72
C ARG A 36 -28.31 6.34 -1.28
N VAL A 37 -27.38 6.21 -0.33
CA VAL A 37 -27.69 5.89 1.06
C VAL A 37 -27.78 7.16 1.90
N ARG A 38 -28.90 7.29 2.65
CA ARG A 38 -29.17 8.41 3.55
C ARG A 38 -28.80 8.12 5.01
N ASP A 39 -28.64 6.85 5.37
CA ASP A 39 -28.26 6.48 6.74
C ASP A 39 -26.86 7.04 7.09
N PRO A 40 -26.75 7.84 8.17
CA PRO A 40 -25.49 8.45 8.56
C PRO A 40 -24.36 7.46 8.83
N LEU A 41 -24.66 6.24 9.30
CA LEU A 41 -23.66 5.21 9.57
C LEU A 41 -22.91 4.81 8.29
N PHE A 42 -23.64 4.44 7.24
CA PHE A 42 -23.03 4.02 5.98
C PHE A 42 -22.33 5.17 5.26
N ARG A 43 -22.88 6.40 5.35
CA ARG A 43 -22.21 7.60 4.83
C ARG A 43 -20.91 7.87 5.57
N GLY A 44 -20.89 7.72 6.89
CA GLY A 44 -19.69 7.87 7.70
C GLY A 44 -18.61 6.87 7.30
N MET A 45 -18.97 5.61 7.11
CA MET A 45 -18.06 4.55 6.67
C MET A 45 -17.51 4.77 5.27
N ALA A 46 -18.34 5.30 4.36
CA ALA A 46 -17.93 5.54 2.98
C ALA A 46 -16.83 6.61 2.85
N VAL A 47 -16.74 7.58 3.77
CA VAL A 47 -15.72 8.65 3.67
C VAL A 47 -14.29 8.12 3.74
N PRO A 48 -13.83 7.43 4.80
CA PRO A 48 -12.47 6.89 4.86
C PRO A 48 -12.23 5.83 3.77
N VAL A 49 -13.24 5.02 3.42
CA VAL A 49 -13.14 4.04 2.32
C VAL A 49 -12.88 4.73 0.98
N LEU A 50 -13.57 5.85 0.70
CA LEU A 50 -13.35 6.64 -0.51
C LEU A 50 -11.95 7.25 -0.54
N VAL A 51 -11.55 7.91 0.55
CA VAL A 51 -10.25 8.60 0.64
C VAL A 51 -9.11 7.61 0.45
N VAL A 52 -9.15 6.48 1.17
CA VAL A 52 -8.10 5.45 1.05
C VAL A 52 -8.14 4.79 -0.32
N GLY A 53 -9.33 4.51 -0.88
CA GLY A 53 -9.44 3.95 -2.23
C GLY A 53 -8.83 4.85 -3.31
N LEU A 54 -8.98 6.17 -3.19
CA LEU A 54 -8.32 7.13 -4.09
C LEU A 54 -6.79 7.12 -3.94
N ILE A 55 -6.29 7.01 -2.71
CA ILE A 55 -4.86 6.87 -2.43
C ILE A 55 -4.33 5.57 -3.05
N GLN A 56 -5.03 4.46 -2.88
CA GLN A 56 -4.67 3.16 -3.45
C GLN A 56 -4.55 3.22 -4.99
N LEU A 57 -5.50 3.89 -5.65
CA LEU A 57 -5.44 4.12 -7.09
C LEU A 57 -4.22 4.95 -7.50
N GLY A 58 -3.98 6.07 -6.81
CA GLY A 58 -2.85 6.94 -7.11
C GLY A 58 -1.50 6.27 -6.91
N VAL A 59 -1.30 5.62 -5.76
CA VAL A 59 -0.06 4.90 -5.43
C VAL A 59 0.15 3.72 -6.36
N GLY A 60 -0.89 2.91 -6.57
CA GLY A 60 -0.82 1.75 -7.45
C GLY A 60 -0.50 2.15 -8.90
N TYR A 61 -1.08 3.24 -9.41
CA TYR A 61 -0.78 3.77 -10.74
C TYR A 61 0.69 4.22 -10.86
N VAL A 62 1.19 4.99 -9.88
CA VAL A 62 2.58 5.48 -9.88
C VAL A 62 3.58 4.32 -9.88
N ILE A 63 3.33 3.28 -9.08
CA ILE A 63 4.17 2.07 -9.04
C ILE A 63 4.08 1.36 -10.40
N HIS A 64 2.89 1.10 -10.90
CA HIS A 64 2.71 0.39 -12.16
C HIS A 64 3.41 1.09 -13.35
N ALA A 65 3.26 2.41 -13.45
CA ALA A 65 3.79 3.20 -14.55
C ALA A 65 5.33 3.29 -14.55
N ARG A 66 5.98 3.20 -13.38
CA ARG A 66 7.43 3.31 -13.26
C ARG A 66 8.17 1.97 -13.37
N THR A 67 7.50 0.85 -13.04
CA THR A 67 8.16 -0.46 -12.88
C THR A 67 8.91 -0.91 -14.13
N ASP A 68 8.31 -0.81 -15.32
CA ASP A 68 8.93 -1.33 -16.55
C ASP A 68 10.24 -0.58 -16.90
N ALA A 69 10.24 0.75 -16.78
CA ALA A 69 11.43 1.58 -16.99
C ALA A 69 12.52 1.32 -15.93
N GLN A 70 12.11 1.11 -14.68
CA GLN A 70 13.01 0.84 -13.57
C GLN A 70 13.70 -0.53 -13.72
N VAL A 71 12.96 -1.57 -14.11
CA VAL A 71 13.52 -2.91 -14.38
C VAL A 71 14.56 -2.87 -15.50
N ALA A 72 14.27 -2.17 -16.59
CA ALA A 72 15.19 -2.05 -17.72
C ALA A 72 16.50 -1.35 -17.31
N ALA A 73 16.40 -0.23 -16.59
CA ALA A 73 17.55 0.53 -16.13
C ALA A 73 18.41 -0.27 -15.13
N LEU A 74 17.77 -0.91 -14.14
CA LEU A 74 18.48 -1.70 -13.13
C LEU A 74 19.11 -2.96 -13.73
N SER A 75 18.44 -3.62 -14.68
CA SER A 75 19.01 -4.80 -15.36
C SER A 75 20.27 -4.43 -16.15
N ALA A 76 20.25 -3.32 -16.88
CA ALA A 76 21.42 -2.82 -17.60
C ALA A 76 22.55 -2.42 -16.64
N GLN A 77 22.21 -1.78 -15.51
CA GLN A 77 23.19 -1.37 -14.52
C GLN A 77 23.85 -2.55 -13.81
N LEU A 78 23.08 -3.60 -13.50
CA LEU A 78 23.59 -4.84 -12.90
C LEU A 78 24.62 -5.52 -13.79
N GLN A 79 24.42 -5.51 -15.11
CA GLN A 79 25.36 -6.10 -16.08
C GLN A 79 26.63 -5.25 -16.27
N ASN A 80 26.47 -3.93 -16.34
CA ASN A 80 27.58 -3.03 -16.71
C ASN A 80 28.39 -2.55 -15.50
N LYS A 81 27.76 -2.35 -14.34
CA LYS A 81 28.35 -1.73 -13.14
C LYS A 81 27.76 -2.32 -11.85
N PRO A 82 28.04 -3.59 -11.52
CA PRO A 82 27.41 -4.30 -10.40
C PRO A 82 27.64 -3.63 -9.03
N ALA A 83 28.81 -3.07 -8.77
CA ALA A 83 29.09 -2.33 -7.53
C ALA A 83 28.23 -1.06 -7.38
N ALA A 84 28.03 -0.32 -8.49
CA ALA A 84 27.19 0.86 -8.50
C ALA A 84 25.71 0.50 -8.36
N PHE A 85 25.27 -0.59 -9.00
CA PHE A 85 23.93 -1.16 -8.81
C PHE A 85 23.67 -1.47 -7.33
N LYS A 86 24.57 -2.22 -6.68
CA LYS A 86 24.43 -2.61 -5.27
C LYS A 86 24.26 -1.38 -4.36
N ALA A 87 25.13 -0.38 -4.51
CA ALA A 87 25.08 0.82 -3.68
C ALA A 87 23.79 1.63 -3.87
N GLN A 88 23.36 1.83 -5.12
CA GLN A 88 22.17 2.64 -5.43
C GLN A 88 20.88 1.91 -5.04
N GLU A 89 20.79 0.62 -5.32
CA GLU A 89 19.59 -0.16 -5.03
C GLU A 89 19.41 -0.37 -3.52
N LEU A 90 20.49 -0.57 -2.75
CA LEU A 90 20.41 -0.59 -1.28
C LEU A 90 19.97 0.76 -0.71
N ALA A 91 20.46 1.87 -1.28
CA ALA A 91 20.02 3.20 -0.87
C ALA A 91 18.51 3.40 -1.12
N ARG A 92 18.01 2.98 -2.28
CA ARG A 92 16.58 2.98 -2.61
C ARG A 92 15.78 2.11 -1.64
N MET A 93 16.21 0.88 -1.42
CA MET A 93 15.52 -0.08 -0.55
C MET A 93 15.49 0.37 0.91
N LYS A 94 16.48 1.17 1.35
CA LYS A 94 16.44 1.84 2.66
C LYS A 94 15.26 2.82 2.75
N THR A 95 15.03 3.62 1.72
CA THR A 95 13.87 4.53 1.66
C THR A 95 12.54 3.77 1.62
N VAL A 96 12.48 2.67 0.86
CA VAL A 96 11.30 1.78 0.82
C VAL A 96 11.01 1.22 2.21
N ARG A 97 12.04 0.73 2.92
CA ARG A 97 11.90 0.23 4.31
C ARG A 97 11.38 1.31 5.26
N THR A 98 11.89 2.54 5.18
CA THR A 98 11.37 3.65 5.98
C THR A 98 9.91 3.95 5.67
N SER A 99 9.51 3.84 4.41
CA SER A 99 8.12 4.05 3.98
C SER A 99 7.18 3.01 4.60
N PHE A 100 7.57 1.73 4.62
CA PHE A 100 6.80 0.67 5.31
C PHE A 100 6.60 0.96 6.80
N ALA A 101 7.63 1.45 7.50
CA ALA A 101 7.49 1.82 8.91
C ALA A 101 6.47 2.96 9.12
N VAL A 102 6.44 3.94 8.21
CA VAL A 102 5.47 5.05 8.23
C VAL A 102 4.06 4.54 7.95
N TYR A 103 3.88 3.73 6.90
CA TYR A 103 2.56 3.20 6.53
C TYR A 103 1.96 2.33 7.64
N LYS A 104 2.73 1.40 8.22
CA LYS A 104 2.30 0.61 9.37
C LYS A 104 1.86 1.48 10.55
N GLY A 105 2.56 2.58 10.82
CA GLY A 105 2.18 3.54 11.87
C GLY A 105 0.84 4.23 11.59
N ILE A 106 0.63 4.65 10.34
CA ILE A 106 -0.63 5.26 9.88
C ILE A 106 -1.78 4.24 9.96
N GLU A 107 -1.57 3.03 9.48
CA GLU A 107 -2.57 1.96 9.47
C GLU A 107 -2.92 1.48 10.89
N GLY A 108 -1.91 1.32 11.75
CA GLY A 108 -2.12 1.04 13.18
C GLY A 108 -2.93 2.15 13.86
N THR A 109 -2.66 3.41 13.53
CA THR A 109 -3.48 4.54 14.00
C THR A 109 -4.90 4.46 13.48
N PHE A 110 -5.09 4.09 12.21
CA PHE A 110 -6.40 3.87 11.60
C PHE A 110 -7.22 2.81 12.35
N ILE A 111 -6.58 1.69 12.71
CA ILE A 111 -7.21 0.60 13.47
C ILE A 111 -7.59 1.08 14.87
N ILE A 112 -6.66 1.70 15.60
CA ILE A 112 -6.87 2.14 17.00
C ILE A 112 -7.97 3.21 17.07
N VAL A 113 -7.86 4.26 16.26
CA VAL A 113 -8.85 5.33 16.19
C VAL A 113 -10.19 4.80 15.68
N GLY A 114 -10.16 3.92 14.67
CA GLY A 114 -11.33 3.27 14.12
C GLY A 114 -12.13 2.48 15.16
N LEU A 115 -11.44 1.64 15.96
CA LEU A 115 -12.03 0.92 17.08
C LEU A 115 -12.59 1.86 18.15
N GLY A 116 -11.83 2.90 18.53
CA GLY A 116 -12.28 3.88 19.50
C GLY A 116 -13.59 4.57 19.08
N LEU A 117 -13.69 5.00 17.82
CA LEU A 117 -14.88 5.61 17.26
C LEU A 117 -16.06 4.62 17.12
N ALA A 118 -15.79 3.38 16.71
CA ALA A 118 -16.82 2.36 16.51
C ALA A 118 -17.45 1.89 17.84
N LEU A 119 -16.64 1.72 18.90
CA LEU A 119 -17.08 1.18 20.19
C LEU A 119 -17.61 2.25 21.16
N MET A 120 -17.42 3.53 20.84
CA MET A 120 -17.87 4.63 21.70
C MET A 120 -19.40 4.64 21.87
N ARG A 121 -19.84 4.52 23.13
CA ARG A 121 -21.26 4.37 23.51
C ARG A 121 -22.16 5.53 23.06
N ASN A 122 -21.64 6.75 23.04
CA ASN A 122 -22.39 7.96 22.69
C ASN A 122 -22.01 8.55 21.32
N ALA A 123 -21.23 7.83 20.52
CA ALA A 123 -20.85 8.31 19.19
C ALA A 123 -22.10 8.40 18.30
N ARG A 124 -22.26 9.56 17.64
CA ARG A 124 -23.27 9.74 16.59
C ARG A 124 -23.08 8.66 15.53
N ARG A 125 -24.16 8.18 14.92
CA ARG A 125 -24.13 7.09 13.92
C ARG A 125 -23.09 7.32 12.83
N PHE A 126 -22.93 8.58 12.36
CA PHE A 126 -21.89 8.95 11.41
C PHE A 126 -20.47 8.62 11.89
N TRP A 127 -20.10 9.03 13.11
CA TRP A 127 -18.75 8.79 13.66
C TRP A 127 -18.46 7.32 13.91
N ARG A 128 -19.46 6.54 14.33
CA ARG A 128 -19.33 5.08 14.37
C ARG A 128 -19.02 4.50 13.01
N GLY A 129 -19.74 4.95 11.99
CA GLY A 129 -19.52 4.54 10.60
C GLY A 129 -18.11 4.90 10.14
N PHE A 130 -17.69 6.14 10.39
CA PHE A 130 -16.34 6.62 10.10
C PHE A 130 -15.28 5.72 10.75
N GLY A 131 -15.46 5.39 12.03
CA GLY A 131 -14.59 4.45 12.74
C GLY A 131 -14.53 3.06 12.10
N LEU A 132 -15.68 2.50 11.71
CA LEU A 132 -15.75 1.21 11.01
C LEU A 132 -15.03 1.26 9.66
N GLY A 133 -15.15 2.36 8.91
CA GLY A 133 -14.47 2.51 7.63
C GLY A 133 -12.94 2.65 7.79
N MET A 134 -12.47 3.36 8.82
CA MET A 134 -11.05 3.41 9.16
C MET A 134 -10.52 2.04 9.58
N LEU A 135 -11.27 1.33 10.43
CA LEU A 135 -10.92 -0.01 10.89
C LEU A 135 -10.82 -1.00 9.72
N LEU A 136 -11.80 -0.97 8.81
CA LEU A 136 -11.81 -1.81 7.62
C LEU A 136 -10.57 -1.57 6.75
N GLN A 137 -10.25 -0.30 6.47
CA GLN A 137 -9.09 0.04 5.62
C GLN A 137 -7.77 -0.35 6.30
N GLY A 138 -7.59 -0.03 7.58
CA GLY A 138 -6.38 -0.40 8.31
C GLY A 138 -6.20 -1.92 8.41
N ALA A 139 -7.28 -2.68 8.65
CA ALA A 139 -7.23 -4.14 8.74
C ALA A 139 -6.95 -4.82 7.39
N LEU A 140 -7.28 -4.19 6.26
CA LEU A 140 -6.98 -4.71 4.93
C LEU A 140 -5.58 -4.34 4.45
N MET A 141 -5.12 -3.11 4.70
CA MET A 141 -3.84 -2.63 4.18
C MET A 141 -2.66 -3.14 5.01
N LEU A 142 -2.77 -3.18 6.34
CA LEU A 142 -1.66 -3.58 7.21
C LEU A 142 -1.10 -4.98 6.89
N PRO A 143 -1.92 -6.03 6.69
CA PRO A 143 -1.39 -7.33 6.28
C PRO A 143 -0.74 -7.29 4.90
N ALA A 144 -1.27 -6.50 3.95
CA ALA A 144 -0.68 -6.39 2.62
C ALA A 144 0.73 -5.76 2.69
N ASP A 145 0.87 -4.68 3.46
CA ASP A 145 2.14 -4.00 3.68
C ASP A 145 3.17 -4.88 4.41
N LEU A 146 2.73 -5.71 5.37
CA LEU A 146 3.62 -6.68 6.03
C LEU A 146 4.18 -7.73 5.05
N ILE A 147 3.34 -8.27 4.17
CA ILE A 147 3.80 -9.23 3.15
C ILE A 147 4.74 -8.54 2.15
N ALA A 148 4.46 -7.28 1.78
CA ALA A 148 5.33 -6.49 0.92
C ALA A 148 6.70 -6.20 1.55
N GLU A 149 6.72 -5.89 2.85
CA GLU A 149 7.93 -5.66 3.62
C GLU A 149 8.80 -6.92 3.70
N ASP A 150 8.21 -8.10 3.90
CA ASP A 150 8.93 -9.38 3.91
C ASP A 150 9.57 -9.67 2.55
N ARG A 151 8.85 -9.45 1.44
CA ARG A 151 9.41 -9.57 0.07
C ARG A 151 10.56 -8.59 -0.15
N ALA A 152 10.41 -7.35 0.28
CA ALA A 152 11.44 -6.32 0.19
C ALA A 152 12.70 -6.69 1.01
N ALA A 153 12.52 -7.26 2.21
CA ALA A 153 13.62 -7.71 3.05
C ALA A 153 14.41 -8.86 2.40
N GLU A 154 13.70 -9.84 1.81
CA GLU A 154 14.33 -10.93 1.08
C GLU A 154 15.13 -10.42 -0.13
N TYR A 155 14.57 -9.48 -0.90
CA TYR A 155 15.28 -8.87 -2.02
C TYR A 155 16.55 -8.12 -1.59
N VAL A 156 16.51 -7.39 -0.47
CA VAL A 156 17.71 -6.73 0.09
C VAL A 156 18.78 -7.74 0.47
N ARG A 157 18.43 -8.86 1.12
CA ARG A 157 19.39 -9.92 1.48
C ARG A 157 20.11 -10.46 0.25
N GLN A 158 19.38 -10.64 -0.85
CA GLN A 158 19.93 -11.12 -2.11
C GLN A 158 20.91 -10.11 -2.75
N ILE A 159 20.63 -8.80 -2.66
CA ILE A 159 21.55 -7.75 -3.11
C ILE A 159 22.79 -7.68 -2.22
N GLU A 160 22.65 -7.80 -0.91
CA GLU A 160 23.76 -7.76 0.05
C GLU A 160 24.76 -8.90 -0.17
N ALA A 161 24.25 -10.09 -0.56
CA ALA A 161 25.04 -11.27 -0.87
C ALA A 161 25.84 -11.18 -2.19
N LEU A 162 25.66 -10.12 -2.99
CA LEU A 162 26.49 -9.87 -4.17
C LEU A 162 27.95 -9.57 -3.76
N PRO A 163 28.95 -10.11 -4.49
CA PRO A 163 30.36 -9.81 -4.24
C PRO A 163 30.70 -8.33 -4.49
#